data_AF-B7CE45-F1
#
_entry.id   AF-B7CE45-F1
#
_cell.length_a   1.000
_cell.length_b   1.000
_cell.length_c   1.000
_cell.angle_alpha   90.00
_cell.angle_beta   90.00
_cell.angle_gamma   90.00
#
_symmetry.space_group_name_H-M   'P 1'
#
loop_
_entity.id
_entity.type
_entity.pdbx_description
1 polymer ?
#
loop_
_entity_poly.entity_id
_entity_poly.type
_entity_poly.pdbx_seq_one_letter_code
_entity_poly.pdbx_strand_id
1 'polypeptide(L)' 'MCEAEKRWLEVKSKEWEAEGIRKGIEQGIEQGVELGQVLLYKTMLMNGMSVNEISKVCSISVENLKRVLSN' A
#
# COMPACT_ATOMS: atom_id res chain seq x y z
N MET A 1 -9.65 -23.83 33.97
CA MET A 1 -9.13 -22.46 33.79
C MET A 1 -9.55 -21.61 34.97
N CYS A 2 -8.62 -20.84 35.53
CA CYS A 2 -8.93 -19.87 36.59
C CYS A 2 -9.49 -18.57 36.00
N GLU A 3 -10.13 -17.73 36.83
CA GLU A 3 -10.69 -16.44 36.38
C GLU A 3 -9.62 -15.49 35.80
N ALA A 4 -8.39 -15.54 36.33
CA ALA A 4 -7.28 -14.76 35.81
C ALA A 4 -6.91 -15.16 34.36
N GLU A 5 -6.97 -16.46 34.05
CA GLU A 5 -6.65 -17.00 32.73
C GLU A 5 -7.72 -16.62 31.69
N LYS A 6 -9.01 -16.69 32.06
CA LYS A 6 -10.11 -16.22 31.21
C LYS A 6 -9.95 -14.73 30.87
N ARG A 7 -9.71 -13.90 31.88
CA ARG A 7 -9.55 -12.45 31.71
C ARG A 7 -8.34 -12.11 30.83
N TRP A 8 -7.24 -12.85 30.97
CA TRP A 8 -6.07 -12.69 30.11
C TRP A 8 -6.41 -13.01 28.64
N LEU A 9 -7.09 -14.13 28.38
CA LEU A 9 -7.50 -14.50 27.02
C LEU A 9 -8.43 -13.46 26.38
N GLU A 10 -9.39 -12.93 27.12
CA GLU A 10 -10.29 -11.87 26.63
C GLU A 10 -9.52 -10.60 26.23
N VAL A 11 -8.56 -10.18 27.04
CA VAL A 11 -7.71 -9.01 26.74
C VAL A 11 -6.85 -9.29 25.50
N LYS A 12 -6.17 -10.44 25.46
CA LYS A 12 -5.33 -10.82 24.32
C LYS A 12 -6.12 -10.94 23.01
N SER A 13 -7.33 -11.48 23.07
CA SER A 13 -8.20 -11.61 21.90
C SER A 13 -8.53 -10.25 21.29
N LYS A 14 -8.90 -9.27 22.13
CA LYS A 14 -9.20 -7.89 21.66
C LYS A 14 -7.97 -7.19 21.09
N GLU A 15 -6.81 -7.38 21.72
CA GLU A 15 -5.55 -6.84 21.20
C GLU A 15 -5.21 -7.39 19.81
N TRP A 16 -5.37 -8.69 19.61
CA TRP A 16 -5.08 -9.32 18.32
C TRP A 16 -6.08 -8.93 17.23
N GLU A 17 -7.36 -8.77 17.57
CA GLU A 17 -8.37 -8.27 16.63
C GLU A 17 -8.02 -6.84 16.17
N ALA A 18 -7.68 -5.95 17.11
CA ALA A 18 -7.28 -4.58 16.79
C ALA A 18 -5.99 -4.52 15.97
N GLU A 19 -5.00 -5.37 16.28
CA GLU A 19 -3.77 -5.50 15.50
C GLU A 19 -4.05 -6.00 14.08
N GLY A 20 -4.92 -7.00 13.94
CA GLY A 20 -5.31 -7.55 12.64
C GLY A 20 -5.95 -6.50 11.74
N ILE A 21 -6.88 -5.71 12.28
CA ILE A 21 -7.53 -4.63 11.54
C ILE A 21 -6.52 -3.55 11.13
N ARG A 22 -5.65 -3.12 12.06
CA ARG A 22 -4.61 -2.13 11.77
C ARG A 22 -3.70 -2.58 10.62
N LYS A 23 -3.18 -3.81 10.70
CA LYS A 23 -2.31 -4.37 9.66
C LYS A 23 -3.03 -4.50 8.32
N GLY A 24 -4.28 -4.95 8.34
CA GLY A 24 -5.09 -5.07 7.13
C GLY A 24 -5.32 -3.73 6.44
N ILE A 25 -5.60 -2.67 7.23
CA ILE A 25 -5.75 -1.30 6.70
C ILE A 25 -4.42 -0.78 6.16
N GLU A 26 -3.32 -0.95 6.88
CA GLU A 26 -1.99 -0.50 6.45
C GLU A 26 -1.59 -1.14 5.12
N GLN A 27 -1.73 -2.48 5.01
CA GLN A 27 -1.46 -3.21 3.77
C GLN A 27 -2.40 -2.79 2.63
N GLY A 28 -3.68 -2.60 2.91
CA GLY A 28 -4.65 -2.16 1.90
C GLY A 28 -4.35 -0.76 1.37
N ILE A 29 -3.91 0.16 2.23
CA ILE A 29 -3.49 1.51 1.83
C ILE A 29 -2.22 1.44 0.99
N GLU A 30 -1.21 0.67 1.41
CA GLU A 30 0.05 0.53 0.68
C GLU A 30 -0.19 -0.02 -0.74
N GLN A 31 -0.95 -1.11 -0.86
CA GLN A 31 -1.34 -1.68 -2.16
C GLN A 31 -2.16 -0.70 -3.01
N GLY A 32 -3.08 0.03 -2.39
CA GLY A 32 -3.88 1.05 -3.07
C GLY A 32 -3.03 2.18 -3.65
N VAL A 33 -2.02 2.64 -2.91
CA VAL A 33 -1.08 3.67 -3.38
C VAL A 33 -0.26 3.16 -4.56
N GLU A 34 0.28 1.94 -4.49
CA GLU A 34 1.03 1.33 -5.59
C GLU A 34 0.19 1.19 -6.87
N LEU A 35 -1.03 0.66 -6.75
CA LEU A 35 -1.96 0.55 -7.88
C LEU A 35 -2.32 1.93 -8.46
N GLY A 36 -2.53 2.93 -7.61
CA GLY A 36 -2.77 4.31 -8.02
C GLY A 36 -1.61 4.90 -8.82
N GLN A 37 -0.37 4.64 -8.41
CA GLN A 37 0.82 5.08 -9.15
C GLN A 37 0.91 4.42 -10.52
N VAL A 38 0.69 3.10 -10.62
CA VAL A 38 0.67 2.37 -11.89
C VAL A 38 -0.39 2.95 -12.83
N LEU A 39 -1.62 3.15 -12.33
CA LEU A 39 -2.72 3.71 -13.12
C LEU A 39 -2.40 5.12 -13.60
N LEU A 40 -1.86 5.97 -12.72
CA LEU A 40 -1.46 7.34 -13.06
C LEU A 40 -0.44 7.34 -14.20
N TYR A 41 0.65 6.57 -14.09
CA TYR A 41 1.70 6.54 -15.09
C TYR A 41 1.21 5.95 -16.42
N LYS A 42 0.42 4.88 -16.40
CA LYS A 42 -0.22 4.32 -17.61
C LYS A 42 -1.13 5.34 -18.28
N THR A 43 -1.89 6.10 -17.49
CA THR A 43 -2.78 7.17 -18.01
C THR A 43 -1.98 8.30 -18.65
N MET A 44 -0.90 8.75 -18.03
CA MET A 44 -0.03 9.78 -18.61
C MET A 44 0.59 9.33 -19.94
N LEU A 45 1.04 8.08 -20.03
CA LEU A 45 1.52 7.49 -21.29
C LEU A 45 0.43 7.43 -22.35
N MET A 46 -0.78 7.00 -21.99
CA MET A 46 -1.94 6.98 -22.91
C MET A 46 -2.30 8.37 -23.42
N ASN A 47 -2.06 9.42 -22.62
CA ASN A 47 -2.24 10.81 -23.01
C ASN A 47 -1.02 11.41 -23.76
N GLY A 48 -0.07 10.57 -24.18
CA GLY A 48 1.03 10.97 -25.05
C GLY A 48 2.25 11.55 -24.33
N MET A 49 2.29 11.57 -22.99
CA MET A 49 3.49 11.99 -22.26
C MET A 49 4.60 10.95 -22.41
N SER A 50 5.83 11.41 -22.63
CA SER A 50 7.01 10.55 -22.61
C SER A 50 7.43 10.17 -21.18
N VAL A 51 8.16 9.06 -21.07
CA VAL A 51 8.75 8.59 -19.80
C VAL A 51 9.59 9.68 -19.12
N ASN A 52 10.33 10.49 -19.89
CA ASN A 52 11.14 11.58 -19.34
C ASN A 52 10.29 12.76 -18.84
N GLU A 53 9.15 13.06 -19.47
CA GLU A 53 8.23 14.09 -18.99
C GLU A 53 7.53 13.65 -17.72
N ILE A 54 7.06 12.39 -17.66
CA ILE A 54 6.45 11.82 -16.45
C ILE A 54 7.46 11.82 -15.30
N SER A 55 8.70 11.39 -15.54
CA SER A 55 9.78 11.42 -14.55
C SER A 55 9.97 12.82 -13.95
N LYS A 56 9.94 13.87 -14.79
CA LYS A 56 10.05 15.26 -14.33
C LYS A 56 8.83 15.72 -13.55
N VAL A 57 7.61 15.51 -14.06
CA VAL A 57 6.37 15.97 -13.43
C VAL A 57 6.14 15.29 -12.09
N CYS A 58 6.38 13.98 -12.01
CA CYS A 58 6.19 13.19 -10.80
C CYS A 58 7.42 13.16 -9.89
N SER A 59 8.51 13.86 -10.26
CA SER A 59 9.77 13.89 -9.49
C SER A 59 10.29 12.49 -9.11
N ILE A 60 10.20 11.55 -10.05
CA ILE A 60 10.62 10.16 -9.89
C ILE A 60 11.69 9.84 -10.94
N SER A 61 12.66 8.98 -10.61
CA SER A 61 13.66 8.57 -11.60
C SER A 61 13.01 7.76 -12.74
N VAL A 62 13.56 7.88 -13.94
CA VAL A 62 13.18 7.06 -15.10
C VAL A 62 13.27 5.57 -14.77
N GLU A 63 14.28 5.17 -13.99
CA GLU A 63 14.49 3.79 -13.56
C GLU A 63 13.35 3.28 -12.66
N ASN A 64 12.96 4.05 -11.64
CA ASN A 64 11.85 3.68 -10.77
C ASN A 64 10.52 3.67 -11.53
N LEU A 65 10.31 4.64 -12.42
CA LEU A 65 9.13 4.68 -13.28
C LEU A 65 9.02 3.42 -14.15
N LYS A 66 10.13 2.98 -14.77
CA LYS A 66 10.18 1.73 -15.54
C LYS A 66 9.89 0.50 -14.67
N ARG A 67 10.43 0.45 -13.46
CA ARG A 67 10.15 -0.64 -12.50
C ARG A 67 8.67 -0.73 -12.15
N VAL A 68 8.01 0.40 -11.89
CA VAL A 68 6.58 0.44 -11.60
C VAL A 68 5.75 -0.02 -12.82
N LEU A 69 6.19 0.33 -14.03
CA LEU A 69 5.50 -0.03 -15.27
C LEU A 69 5.79 -1.44 -15.79
N SER A 70 6.84 -2.10 -15.30
CA SER A 70 7.21 -3.47 -15.71
C SER A 70 6.45 -4.58 -14.99
N ASN A 71 5.66 -4.21 -13.97
CA ASN A 71 4.69 -5.08 -13.31
C ASN A 71 3.34 -5.06 -14.05
#